data_AF-A0A067STW8-F1
#
_entry.id   AF-A0A067STW8-F1
#
_cell.length_a   1.000
_cell.length_b   1.000
_cell.length_c   1.000
_cell.angle_alpha   90.00
_cell.angle_beta   90.00
_cell.angle_gamma   90.00
#
_symmetry.space_group_name_H-M   'P 1'
#
loop_
_entity.id
_entity.type
_entity.pdbx_description
1 polymer ?
#
loop_
_entity_poly.entity_id
_entity_poly.type
_entity_poly.pdbx_seq_one_letter_code
_entity_poly.pdbx_strand_id
1 'polypeptide(L)'
;MVDPVTPLWAAKNMSRGFEGSVVLQQNSSGHCSVSAPSVCTQKYVRKYFEDGTLPPPGTVCGVVGKPSPDSVSTLSLGTTTTKNDQAVFTSSMTVEERELHGAVLELTQTPMARFPP
;
A
#
# COMPACT_ATOMS: atom_id res chain seq x y z
N MET A 1 6.54 -2.71 6.92
CA MET A 1 7.04 -1.54 6.17
C MET A 1 8.55 -1.56 6.22
N VAL A 2 9.21 -1.68 5.08
CA VAL A 2 10.67 -1.53 4.93
C VAL A 2 10.91 -0.39 3.96
N ASP A 3 11.04 0.82 4.52
CA ASP A 3 11.43 2.02 3.80
C ASP A 3 12.88 2.38 4.17
N PRO A 4 13.82 2.36 3.21
CA PRO A 4 15.22 2.64 3.48
C PRO A 4 15.51 4.12 3.79
N VAL A 5 14.61 5.03 3.41
CA VAL A 5 14.81 6.49 3.58
C VAL A 5 14.00 7.01 4.77
N THR A 6 12.72 6.61 4.86
CA THR A 6 11.78 7.08 5.89
C THR A 6 11.16 5.91 6.67
N PRO A 7 11.92 5.28 7.59
CA PRO A 7 11.48 4.07 8.27
C PRO A 7 10.29 4.29 9.22
N LEU A 8 9.54 3.21 9.51
CA LEU A 8 8.32 3.25 10.33
C LEU A 8 8.52 3.90 11.72
N TRP A 9 9.66 3.68 12.36
CA TRP A 9 9.95 4.29 13.66
C TRP A 9 10.03 5.82 13.56
N ALA A 10 10.54 6.36 12.44
CA ALA A 10 10.61 7.80 12.20
C ALA A 10 9.21 8.38 12.01
N ALA A 11 8.33 7.70 11.26
CA ALA A 11 6.92 8.09 11.14
C ALA A 11 6.20 8.14 12.49
N LYS A 12 6.42 7.14 13.35
CA LYS A 12 5.91 7.14 14.73
C LYS A 12 6.47 8.29 15.57
N ASN A 13 7.76 8.60 15.41
CA ASN A 13 8.37 9.73 16.11
C ASN A 13 7.77 11.07 15.65
N MET A 14 7.57 11.25 14.35
CA MET A 14 6.93 12.44 13.79
C MET A 14 5.52 12.63 14.33
N SER A 15 4.69 11.59 14.32
CA SER A 15 3.30 11.66 14.83
C SER A 15 3.22 12.11 16.30
N ARG A 16 4.21 11.77 17.14
CA ARG A 16 4.25 12.25 18.53
C ARG A 16 4.38 13.77 18.65
N GLY A 17 4.93 14.44 17.64
CA GLY A 17 5.09 15.91 17.62
C GLY A 17 3.85 16.66 17.15
N PHE A 18 2.85 15.98 16.58
CA PHE A 18 1.62 16.59 16.08
C PHE A 18 0.42 16.04 16.86
N GLU A 19 -0.11 16.83 17.78
CA GLU A 19 -1.27 16.47 18.60
C GLU A 19 -2.49 16.14 17.72
N GLY A 20 -3.20 15.07 18.05
CA GLY A 20 -4.32 14.56 17.26
C GLY A 20 -3.93 13.81 15.99
N SER A 21 -2.65 13.74 15.61
CA SER A 21 -2.21 12.94 14.47
C SER A 21 -2.15 11.44 14.78
N VAL A 22 -2.26 10.61 13.74
CA VAL A 22 -2.11 9.15 13.83
C VAL A 22 -1.26 8.62 12.67
N VAL A 23 -0.62 7.47 12.88
CA VAL A 23 0.16 6.79 11.84
C VAL A 23 -0.70 5.77 11.12
N LEU A 24 -0.83 5.93 9.79
CA LEU A 24 -1.32 4.89 8.90
C LEU A 24 -0.13 4.09 8.35
N GLN A 25 -0.06 2.80 8.65
CA GLN A 25 1.04 1.95 8.20
C GLN A 25 0.64 1.15 6.96
N GLN A 26 1.31 1.39 5.83
CA GLN A 26 1.27 0.46 4.69
C GLN A 26 2.31 -0.64 4.87
N ASN A 27 1.92 -1.90 4.74
CA ASN A 27 2.86 -3.02 4.90
C ASN A 27 3.45 -3.45 3.55
N SER A 28 4.42 -2.68 3.07
CA SER A 28 5.21 -2.99 1.87
C SER A 28 6.71 -2.76 2.07
N SER A 29 7.50 -3.21 1.09
CA SER A 29 8.88 -2.81 0.89
C SER A 29 8.95 -1.75 -0.20
N GLY A 30 9.75 -0.70 0.00
CA GLY A 30 9.89 0.41 -0.95
C GLY A 30 9.90 1.75 -0.23
N HIS A 31 10.09 2.83 -1.00
CA HIS A 31 10.07 4.19 -0.48
C HIS A 31 8.72 4.86 -0.75
N CYS A 32 8.10 5.46 0.27
CA CYS A 32 6.76 6.04 0.23
C CYS A 32 5.62 5.03 -0.03
N SER A 33 4.38 5.46 0.22
CA SER A 33 3.16 4.65 0.02
C SER A 33 2.87 4.34 -1.45
N VAL A 34 3.35 5.17 -2.38
CA VAL A 34 3.16 4.98 -3.84
C VAL A 34 4.02 3.86 -4.43
N SER A 35 5.00 3.32 -3.68
CA SER A 35 5.85 2.23 -4.15
C SER A 35 5.11 0.91 -4.38
N ALA A 36 3.93 0.75 -3.79
CA ALA A 36 3.11 -0.43 -3.95
C ALA A 36 1.62 -0.07 -3.82
N PRO A 37 0.75 -0.57 -4.71
CA PRO A 37 -0.65 -0.19 -4.71
C PRO A 37 -1.38 -0.75 -3.48
N SER A 38 -2.18 0.08 -2.79
CA SER A 38 -3.04 -0.34 -1.68
C SER A 38 -4.35 0.44 -1.66
N VAL A 39 -5.46 -0.27 -1.88
CA VAL A 39 -6.80 0.32 -1.78
C VAL A 39 -7.13 0.67 -0.32
N CYS A 40 -6.67 -0.14 0.64
CA CYS A 40 -6.83 0.15 2.06
C CYS A 40 -6.19 1.49 2.43
N THR A 41 -4.93 1.71 2.03
CA THR A 41 -4.23 2.96 2.30
C THR A 41 -4.95 4.13 1.63
N GLN A 42 -5.29 3.98 0.35
CA GLN A 42 -5.84 5.08 -0.44
C GLN A 42 -7.24 5.50 0.03
N LYS A 43 -8.05 4.58 0.59
CA LYS A 43 -9.34 4.93 1.21
C LYS A 43 -9.19 5.89 2.39
N TYR A 44 -8.23 5.64 3.27
CA TYR A 44 -7.97 6.52 4.41
C TYR A 44 -7.37 7.85 3.98
N VAL A 45 -6.47 7.83 2.99
CA VAL A 45 -5.95 9.06 2.39
C VAL A 45 -7.09 9.89 1.80
N ARG A 46 -7.99 9.28 1.03
CA ARG A 46 -9.13 9.97 0.43
C ARG A 46 -10.04 10.58 1.49
N LYS A 47 -10.46 9.81 2.49
CA LYS A 47 -11.30 10.30 3.59
C LYS A 47 -10.66 11.46 4.34
N TYR A 48 -9.36 11.37 4.66
CA TYR A 48 -8.64 12.46 5.30
C TYR A 48 -8.72 13.76 4.49
N PHE A 49 -8.60 13.71 3.17
CA PHE A 49 -8.71 14.89 2.31
C PHE A 49 -10.17 15.32 2.05
N GLU A 50 -11.14 14.42 2.11
CA GLU A 50 -12.57 14.72 1.91
C GLU A 50 -13.19 15.39 3.14
N ASP A 51 -12.97 14.84 4.34
CA ASP A 51 -13.68 15.25 5.56
C ASP A 51 -12.78 15.32 6.82
N GLY A 52 -11.47 15.07 6.67
CA GLY A 52 -10.54 15.07 7.81
C GLY A 52 -10.58 13.80 8.66
N THR A 53 -11.31 12.76 8.26
CA THR A 53 -11.41 11.51 9.04
C THR A 53 -10.06 10.79 9.11
N LEU A 54 -9.63 10.53 10.34
CA LEU A 54 -8.40 9.80 10.62
C LEU A 54 -8.66 8.29 10.81
N PRO A 55 -7.69 7.42 10.45
CA PRO A 55 -7.79 6.00 10.75
C PRO A 55 -7.72 5.75 12.27
N PRO A 56 -8.28 4.62 12.76
CA PRO A 56 -8.03 4.18 14.12
C PRO A 56 -6.53 4.04 14.42
N PRO A 57 -6.07 4.38 15.64
CA PRO A 57 -4.67 4.19 16.02
C PRO A 57 -4.20 2.76 15.81
N GLY A 58 -3.03 2.59 15.16
CA GLY A 58 -2.47 1.27 14.87
C GLY A 58 -3.04 0.58 13.62
N THR A 59 -3.78 1.31 12.78
CA THR A 59 -4.26 0.79 11.49
C THR A 59 -3.09 0.38 10.58
N VAL A 60 -3.13 -0.87 10.10
CA VAL A 60 -2.17 -1.43 9.15
C VAL A 60 -2.89 -1.88 7.89
N CYS A 61 -2.45 -1.38 6.74
CA CYS A 61 -2.96 -1.73 5.42
C CYS A 61 -1.99 -2.64 4.66
N GLY A 62 -2.50 -3.72 4.07
CA GLY A 62 -1.74 -4.54 3.12
C GLY A 62 -1.66 -3.91 1.73
N VAL A 63 -0.75 -4.40 0.89
CA VAL A 63 -0.65 -4.00 -0.52
C VAL A 63 -1.22 -5.07 -1.45
N VAL A 64 -1.63 -4.64 -2.63
CA VAL A 64 -2.08 -5.50 -3.71
C VAL A 64 -0.86 -5.92 -4.52
N GLY A 65 -0.56 -7.21 -4.53
CA GLY A 65 0.54 -7.79 -5.32
C GLY A 65 1.73 -8.19 -4.45
N LYS A 66 2.58 -9.07 -5.00
CA LYS A 66 3.83 -9.47 -4.33
C LYS A 66 4.95 -8.50 -4.72
N PRO A 67 5.72 -7.95 -3.76
CA PRO A 67 6.84 -7.04 -4.05
C PRO A 67 8.05 -7.68 -4.74
N SER A 68 8.10 -9.00 -4.87
CA SER A 68 9.22 -9.72 -5.49
C SER A 68 8.69 -10.82 -6.41
N PRO A 69 9.33 -11.09 -7.56
CA PRO A 69 9.07 -12.32 -8.29
C PRO A 69 9.43 -13.48 -7.37
N ASP A 70 8.54 -14.46 -7.24
CA ASP A 70 8.84 -15.67 -6.48
C ASP A 70 10.09 -16.31 -7.12
N SER A 71 11.24 -16.28 -6.44
CA SER A 71 12.35 -17.14 -6.81
C SER A 71 11.85 -18.57 -6.69
N VAL A 72 11.55 -19.20 -7.82
CA VAL A 72 11.03 -20.56 -7.91
C VAL A 72 11.97 -21.49 -7.14
N SER A 73 11.61 -21.81 -5.89
CA SER A 73 12.23 -22.88 -5.14
C SER A 73 11.53 -24.16 -5.54
N THR A 74 12.03 -24.80 -6.59
CA THR A 74 11.64 -26.16 -6.91
C THR A 74 12.23 -27.07 -5.82
N LEU A 75 11.43 -27.41 -4.81
CA LEU A 75 11.54 -28.70 -4.13
C LEU A 75 10.17 -29.10 -3.55
N SER A 76 9.67 -30.22 -4.06
CA SER A 76 8.40 -30.90 -3.81
C SER A 76 7.81 -30.81 -2.40
N LEU A 77 6.53 -30.42 -2.28
CA LEU A 77 5.40 -31.33 -2.04
C LEU A 77 4.10 -30.53 -1.81
N GLY A 78 3.25 -30.45 -2.84
CA GLY A 78 1.80 -30.24 -2.70
C GLY A 78 1.30 -28.94 -2.07
N THR A 79 1.46 -27.79 -2.73
CA THR A 79 0.39 -26.76 -2.70
C THR A 79 0.43 -25.96 -3.99
N THR A 80 -0.57 -26.18 -4.84
CA THR A 80 -0.85 -25.32 -5.99
C THR A 80 -1.29 -23.95 -5.49
N THR A 81 -0.36 -22.99 -5.36
CA THR A 81 -0.73 -21.58 -5.17
C THR A 81 -1.20 -21.04 -6.51
N THR A 82 -2.50 -21.15 -6.69
CA THR A 82 -3.25 -20.69 -7.85
C THR A 82 -3.04 -19.18 -8.04
N LYS A 83 -2.94 -18.73 -9.28
CA LYS A 83 -3.09 -17.32 -9.74
C LYS A 83 -4.41 -16.63 -9.28
N ASN A 84 -5.17 -17.23 -8.37
CA ASN A 84 -6.55 -16.88 -8.01
C ASN A 84 -6.68 -15.96 -6.79
N ASP A 85 -5.64 -15.80 -5.96
CA ASP A 85 -5.79 -15.05 -4.69
C ASP A 85 -5.95 -13.53 -4.91
N GLN A 86 -5.43 -13.01 -6.03
CA GLN A 86 -5.59 -11.60 -6.44
C GLN A 86 -6.96 -11.31 -7.05
N ALA A 87 -7.50 -12.26 -7.82
CA ALA A 87 -8.81 -12.14 -8.45
C ALA A 87 -9.94 -12.25 -7.42
N VAL A 88 -9.74 -13.01 -6.35
CA VAL A 88 -10.70 -13.12 -5.22
C VAL A 88 -10.75 -11.82 -4.41
N PHE A 89 -9.62 -11.12 -4.22
CA PHE A 89 -9.63 -9.81 -3.53
C PHE A 89 -10.37 -8.73 -4.34
N THR A 90 -10.12 -8.62 -5.65
CA THR A 90 -10.72 -7.59 -6.52
C THR A 90 -12.18 -7.87 -6.91
N SER A 91 -12.64 -9.12 -6.80
CA SER A 91 -14.03 -9.49 -7.04
C SER A 91 -14.97 -9.19 -5.87
N SER A 92 -14.42 -8.95 -4.68
CA SER A 92 -15.18 -8.48 -3.50
C SER A 92 -15.30 -6.95 -3.39
N MET A 93 -14.68 -6.21 -4.32
CA MET A 93 -14.59 -4.75 -4.25
C MET A 93 -15.81 -4.06 -4.86
N THR A 94 -16.19 -2.92 -4.28
CA THR A 94 -17.21 -2.05 -4.88
C THR A 94 -16.73 -1.45 -6.21
N VAL A 95 -17.64 -0.91 -7.01
CA VAL A 95 -17.29 -0.25 -8.28
C VAL A 95 -16.30 0.89 -8.05
N GLU A 96 -16.56 1.70 -7.04
CA GLU A 96 -15.71 2.82 -6.63
C GLU A 96 -14.31 2.38 -6.17
N GLU A 97 -14.23 1.25 -5.48
CA GLU A 97 -12.96 0.66 -5.07
C GLU A 97 -12.13 0.13 -6.24
N ARG A 98 -12.79 -0.36 -7.29
CA ARG A 98 -12.12 -0.78 -8.53
C ARG A 98 -11.53 0.41 -9.27
N GLU A 99 -12.25 1.54 -9.33
CA GLU A 99 -11.75 2.79 -9.90
C GLU A 99 -10.56 3.33 -9.11
N LEU A 100 -10.68 3.36 -7.78
CA LEU A 100 -9.61 3.75 -6.88
C LEU A 100 -8.36 2.89 -7.09
N HIS A 101 -8.54 1.57 -7.24
CA HIS A 101 -7.45 0.66 -7.54
C HIS A 101 -6.77 0.96 -8.88
N GLY A 102 -7.55 1.27 -9.93
CA GLY A 102 -7.01 1.67 -11.23
C GLY A 102 -6.15 2.94 -11.14
N ALA A 103 -6.66 3.98 -10.48
CA ALA A 103 -5.91 5.23 -10.28
C ALA A 103 -4.62 5.02 -9.46
N VAL A 104 -4.67 4.19 -8.41
CA VAL A 104 -3.49 3.87 -7.60
C VAL A 104 -2.45 3.09 -8.42
N LEU A 105 -2.87 2.15 -9.27
CA LEU A 105 -1.96 1.44 -10.16
C LEU A 105 -1.25 2.38 -11.11
N GLU A 106 -1.98 3.32 -11.72
CA GLU A 106 -1.39 4.34 -12.59
C GLU A 106 -0.33 5.18 -11.85
N LEU A 107 -0.64 5.64 -10.63
CA LEU A 107 0.31 6.37 -9.78
C LEU A 107 1.59 5.56 -9.49
N THR A 108 1.46 4.25 -9.26
CA THR A 108 2.62 3.37 -8.99
C THR A 108 3.47 3.09 -10.23
N GLN A 109 2.88 3.16 -11.43
CA GLN A 109 3.53 2.85 -12.70
C GLN A 109 4.06 4.08 -13.43
N THR A 110 3.61 5.28 -13.04
CA THR A 110 4.06 6.53 -13.66
C THR A 110 5.55 6.71 -13.36
N PRO A 111 6.42 6.74 -14.39
CA PRO A 111 7.83 7.01 -14.17
C PRO A 111 7.95 8.41 -13.56
N MET A 112 8.67 8.54 -12.43
CA MET A 112 9.00 9.86 -11.88
C MET A 112 9.56 10.69 -13.03
N ALA A 113 8.88 11.79 -13.36
CA ALA A 113 9.29 12.69 -14.42
C ALA A 113 10.79 12.99 -14.20
N ARG A 114 11.62 12.73 -15.21
CA ARG A 114 13.01 13.19 -15.19
C ARG A 114 12.94 14.70 -15.02
N PHE A 115 13.34 15.20 -13.85
CA PHE A 115 13.64 16.61 -13.70
C PHE A 115 14.74 16.92 -14.72
N PRO A 116 14.55 17.91 -15.62
CA PRO A 116 15.62 18.34 -16.50
C PRO A 116 16.81 18.84 -15.65
N PRO A 117 18.05 18.70 -16.17
CA PRO A 117 19.28 19.02 -15.45
C PRO A 117 19.39 20.49 -15.04
#